data_AF-A0A0H3NRC4-F1
#
_entry.id   AF-A0A0H3NRC4-F1
#
_cell.length_a   1.000
_cell.length_b   1.000
_cell.length_c   1.000
_cell.angle_alpha   90.00
_cell.angle_beta   90.00
_cell.angle_gamma   90.00
#
_symmetry.space_group_name_H-M   'P 1'
#
loop_
_entity.id
_entity.type
_entity.pdbx_description
1 polymer ?
#
loop_
_entity_poly.entity_id
_entity_poly.type
_entity_poly.pdbx_seq_one_letter_code
_entity_poly.pdbx_strand_id
1 'polypeptide(L)' 'MGYRRPNKGQQNVLQKKHFIYDAEQDVYQCPQGQQLIDKTTSREGYRHYHSSPEICGQCPRLTGCTKRKNSQKVVTRHV' A
#
# COMPACT_ATOMS: atom_id res chain seq x y z
N MET A 1 5.38 -34.23 9.95
CA MET A 1 5.18 -33.51 8.67
C MET A 1 4.92 -32.04 8.97
N GLY A 2 5.86 -31.15 8.64
CA GLY A 2 5.75 -29.73 8.97
C GLY A 2 5.03 -28.96 7.85
N TYR A 3 3.92 -28.31 8.19
CA TYR A 3 3.23 -27.42 7.26
C TYR A 3 4.08 -26.17 7.01
N ARG A 4 4.84 -26.16 5.90
CA ARG A 4 5.46 -24.94 5.37
C ARG A 4 4.32 -24.01 4.94
N ARG A 5 4.14 -22.88 5.64
CA ARG A 5 3.26 -21.81 5.16
C ARG A 5 3.82 -21.30 3.83
N PRO A 6 3.05 -21.33 2.72
CA PRO A 6 3.52 -20.79 1.45
C PRO A 6 3.85 -19.31 1.65
N ASN A 7 5.10 -18.93 1.32
CA ASN A 7 5.51 -17.54 1.32
C ASN A 7 4.65 -16.81 0.29
N LYS A 8 3.69 -16.00 0.75
CA LYS A 8 2.92 -15.09 -0.12
C LYS A 8 3.94 -14.31 -0.94
N GLY A 9 3.96 -14.60 -2.24
CA GLY A 9 5.00 -14.16 -3.15
C GLY A 9 5.29 -12.68 -2.98
N GLN A 10 6.57 -12.33 -2.91
CA GLN A 10 7.06 -10.96 -2.94
C GLN A 10 6.78 -10.36 -4.32
N GLN A 11 5.51 -10.13 -4.67
CA GLN A 11 5.13 -9.61 -5.98
C GLN A 11 5.63 -8.17 -6.19
N ASN A 12 5.83 -7.42 -5.11
CA ASN A 12 6.39 -6.06 -5.10
C ASN A 12 7.47 -5.93 -4.02
N VAL A 13 8.54 -5.19 -4.34
CA VAL A 13 9.66 -4.87 -3.41
C VAL A 13 9.14 -4.06 -2.22
N LEU A 14 8.27 -3.07 -2.48
CA LEU A 14 7.63 -2.29 -1.42
C LEU A 14 6.34 -2.98 -0.97
N GLN A 15 6.48 -3.68 0.15
CA GLN A 15 5.39 -4.27 0.91
C GLN A 15 4.73 -3.26 1.87
N LYS A 16 3.53 -3.60 2.38
CA LYS A 16 2.79 -2.80 3.38
C LYS A 16 3.65 -2.36 4.56
N LYS A 17 4.58 -3.21 5.03
CA LYS A 17 5.48 -2.92 6.16
C LYS A 17 6.40 -1.70 5.97
N HIS A 18 6.63 -1.28 4.73
CA HIS A 18 7.44 -0.09 4.45
C HIS A 18 6.61 1.20 4.49
N PHE A 19 5.29 1.09 4.56
CA PHE A 19 4.39 2.22 4.70
C PHE A 19 4.10 2.41 6.18
N ILE A 20 4.39 3.60 6.69
CA ILE A 20 4.18 3.95 8.09
C ILE A 20 2.76 4.49 8.21
N TYR A 21 2.02 4.04 9.22
CA TYR A 21 0.70 4.59 9.49
C TYR A 21 0.85 5.75 10.47
N ASP A 22 0.32 6.90 10.08
CA ASP A 22 0.18 8.09 10.91
C ASP A 22 -1.21 8.07 11.54
N ALA A 23 -1.26 7.95 12.87
CA ALA A 23 -2.51 7.90 13.64
C ALA A 23 -3.13 9.28 13.87
N GLU A 24 -2.33 10.35 13.84
CA GLU A 24 -2.82 11.72 14.07
C GLU A 24 -3.61 12.20 12.85
N GLN A 25 -3.12 11.88 11.66
CA GLN A 25 -3.76 12.26 10.39
C GLN A 25 -4.65 11.15 9.80
N ASP A 26 -4.59 9.93 10.34
CA ASP A 26 -5.22 8.71 9.79
C ASP A 26 -4.85 8.50 8.31
N VAL A 27 -3.55 8.54 8.00
CA VAL A 27 -2.98 8.35 6.65
C VAL A 27 -1.84 7.34 6.67
N TYR A 28 -1.50 6.78 5.51
CA TYR A 28 -0.25 6.03 5.37
C TYR A 28 0.81 6.87 4.67
N GLN A 29 2.02 6.92 5.22
CA GLN A 29 3.17 7.56 4.62
C GLN A 29 4.01 6.54 3.85
N CYS A 30 4.25 6.83 2.58
CA CYS A 30 5.15 6.12 1.69
C CYS A 30 6.61 6.43 2.05
N PRO A 31 7.55 5.49 1.89
CA PRO A 31 8.98 5.74 2.09
C PRO A 31 9.60 6.70 1.06
N GLN A 32 8.83 7.17 0.09
CA GLN A 32 9.22 8.22 -0.86
C GLN A 32 8.62 9.59 -0.50
N GLY A 33 7.95 9.72 0.65
CA GLY A 33 7.37 10.96 1.14
C GLY A 33 5.90 11.17 0.78
N GLN A 34 5.32 10.38 -0.13
CA GLN A 34 3.91 10.48 -0.51
C GLN A 34 2.96 9.99 0.59
N GLN A 35 1.87 10.72 0.85
CA GLN A 35 0.80 10.26 1.74
C GLN A 35 -0.32 9.54 0.96
N LEU A 36 -0.89 8.50 1.56
CA LEU A 36 -2.07 7.79 1.09
C LEU A 36 -3.25 8.25 1.94
N ILE A 37 -4.05 9.15 1.37
CA ILE A 37 -5.09 9.90 2.08
C ILE A 37 -6.48 9.39 1.66
N ASP A 38 -6.68 9.16 0.37
CA ASP A 38 -7.93 8.63 -0.17
C ASP A 38 -8.25 7.27 0.45
N LYS A 39 -9.34 7.22 1.23
CA LYS A 39 -9.74 6.00 1.93
C LYS A 39 -11.17 5.58 1.64
N THR A 40 -11.33 4.32 1.24
CA THR A 40 -12.64 3.69 1.11
C THR A 40 -12.84 2.73 2.28
N THR A 41 -14.00 2.76 2.94
CA THR A 41 -14.34 1.78 3.98
C THR A 41 -15.28 0.73 3.39
N SER A 42 -14.86 -0.54 3.39
CA SER A 42 -15.70 -1.67 2.99
C SER A 42 -16.68 -2.05 4.11
N ARG A 43 -17.84 -2.62 3.74
CA ARG A 43 -18.86 -3.13 4.67
C ARG A 43 -18.31 -4.19 5.64
N GLU A 44 -17.22 -4.86 5.26
CA GLU A 44 -16.52 -5.88 6.07
C GLU A 44 -15.57 -5.28 7.14
N GLY A 45 -15.52 -3.96 7.30
CA GLY A 45 -14.63 -3.34 8.30
C GLY A 45 -13.19 -3.16 7.83
N TYR A 46 -12.96 -3.02 6.53
CA TYR A 46 -11.63 -2.71 5.99
C TYR A 46 -11.57 -1.28 5.46
N ARG A 47 -10.54 -0.53 5.86
CA ARG A 47 -10.15 0.74 5.23
C ARG A 47 -9.10 0.49 4.16
N HIS A 48 -9.34 1.00 2.96
CA HIS A 48 -8.47 0.92 1.80
C HIS A 48 -7.87 2.30 1.55
N TYR A 49 -6.58 2.49 1.81
CA TYR A 49 -5.85 3.72 1.58
C TYR A 49 -5.21 3.69 0.19
N HIS A 50 -5.40 4.73 -0.60
CA HIS A 50 -4.96 4.83 -1.99
C HIS A 50 -3.87 5.90 -2.12
N SER A 51 -2.89 5.65 -2.99
CA SER A 51 -1.91 6.66 -3.39
C SER A 51 -2.39 7.44 -4.63
N SER A 52 -1.88 8.66 -4.79
CA SER A 52 -2.15 9.47 -5.99
C SER A 52 -1.39 8.89 -7.20
N PRO A 53 -2.09 8.51 -8.29
CA PRO A 53 -1.45 7.90 -9.46
C PRO A 53 -0.59 8.90 -10.24
N GLU A 54 -0.92 10.19 -10.22
CA GLU A 54 -0.16 11.26 -10.86
C GLU A 54 1.26 11.40 -10.26
N ILE A 55 1.36 11.38 -8.93
CA ILE A 55 2.63 11.45 -8.19
C ILE A 55 3.39 10.14 -8.33
N CYS A 56 2.69 9.00 -8.18
CA CYS A 56 3.33 7.69 -8.28
C CYS A 56 3.84 7.40 -9.69
N GLY A 57 3.17 7.90 -10.73
CA GLY A 57 3.59 7.74 -12.14
C GLY A 57 4.96 8.35 -12.44
N GLN A 58 5.35 9.39 -11.69
CA GLN A 58 6.67 10.03 -11.79
C GLN A 58 7.69 9.42 -10.81
N CYS A 59 7.29 8.46 -9.98
CA CYS A 59 8.16 7.90 -8.96
C CYS A 59 9.18 6.92 -9.56
N PRO A 60 10.49 7.10 -9.31
CA PRO A 60 11.53 6.21 -9.83
C PRO A 60 11.43 4.78 -9.26
N ARG A 61 10.73 4.61 -8.13
CA ARG A 61 10.53 3.30 -7.48
C ARG A 61 9.19 2.65 -7.81
N LEU A 62 8.43 3.18 -8.78
CA LEU A 62 7.12 2.65 -9.17
C LEU A 62 7.18 1.14 -9.47
N THR A 63 8.16 0.70 -10.26
CA THR A 63 8.35 -0.69 -10.69
C THR A 63 8.45 -1.67 -9.50
N GLY A 64 9.03 -1.22 -8.39
CA GLY A 64 9.11 -1.98 -7.14
C GLY A 64 7.92 -1.75 -6.20
N CYS A 65 7.13 -0.70 -6.41
CA CYS A 65 6.03 -0.28 -5.55
C CYS A 65 4.69 -0.93 -5.93
N THR A 66 4.29 -0.77 -7.18
CA THR A 66 3.03 -1.24 -7.73
C THR A 66 3.23 -1.64 -9.18
N LYS A 67 2.75 -2.84 -9.52
CA LYS A 67 2.72 -3.35 -10.90
C LYS A 67 1.36 -3.13 -11.57
N ARG A 68 0.44 -2.40 -10.91
CA ARG A 68 -0.89 -2.13 -11.46
C ARG A 68 -0.78 -1.08 -12.56
N LYS A 69 -1.60 -1.23 -13.62
CA LYS A 69 -1.65 -0.30 -14.77
C LYS A 69 -1.91 1.16 -14.35
N ASN A 70 -2.65 1.37 -13.27
CA ASN A 70 -3.02 2.70 -12.81
C ASN A 70 -1.95 3.38 -11.96
N SER A 71 -0.76 2.79 -11.80
CA SER A 71 0.33 3.33 -10.96
C SER A 71 -0.07 3.63 -9.51
N GLN A 72 -1.21 3.11 -9.06
CA GLN A 72 -1.77 3.34 -7.74
C GLN A 72 -1.43 2.18 -6.80
N LYS A 73 -0.98 2.53 -5.60
CA LYS A 73 -0.79 1.62 -4.47
C LYS A 73 -2.04 1.67 -3.59
N VAL A 74 -2.50 0.50 -3.17
CA VAL A 74 -3.59 0.37 -2.19
C VAL A 74 -3.07 -0.37 -0.98
N VAL A 75 -3.25 0.22 0.20
CA VAL A 75 -2.91 -0.38 1.49
C VAL A 75 -4.20 -0.58 2.28
N THR A 76 -4.46 -1.80 2.74
CA THR A 76 -5.66 -2.10 3.52
C THR A 76 -5.34 -2.24 5.01
N ARG A 77 -6.25 -1.75 5.86
CA ARG A 77 -6.20 -1.90 7.33
C ARG A 77 -7.57 -2.30 7.83
N HIS A 78 -7.63 -3.32 8.68
CA HIS A 78 -8.86 -3.66 9.39
C HIS A 78 -9.12 -2.59 10.46
N VAL A 79 -10.39 -2.19 10.59
CA VAL A 79 -10.86 -1.22 11.59
C VAL A 79 -11.78 -1.84 12.61
#